data_AF-A0A2T1ANM2-F1
#
_entry.id   AF-A0A2T1ANM2-F1
#
_cell.length_a   1.000
_cell.length_b   1.000
_cell.length_c   1.000
_cell.angle_alpha   90.00
_cell.angle_beta   90.00
_cell.angle_gamma   90.00
#
_symmetry.space_group_name_H-M   'P 1'
#
loop_
_entity.id
_entity.type
_entity.pdbx_description
1 polymer ?
#
loop_
_entity_poly.entity_id
_entity_poly.type
_entity_poly.pdbx_seq_one_letter_code
_entity_poly.pdbx_strand_id
1 'polypeptide(L)'
;MRYMILTLVMLSVGACSGTIDRDHMGMNMSRQGENYAISGRYGPGWSESDIRSEAEAACRARSMRLSRFEGQPYSKARGTQFSAKCSPKH
;
A
#
# COMPACT_ATOMS: atom_id res chain seq x y z
N MET A 1 -24.57 -47.73 -25.21
CA MET A 1 -23.21 -47.24 -24.88
C MET A 1 -23.27 -45.71 -25.03
N ARG A 2 -23.59 -44.96 -23.97
CA ARG A 2 -22.68 -44.37 -22.96
C ARG A 2 -21.53 -43.60 -23.61
N TYR A 3 -21.52 -42.27 -23.45
CA TYR A 3 -20.39 -41.29 -23.36
C TYR A 3 -21.02 -39.91 -23.70
N MET A 4 -21.73 -39.18 -22.84
CA MET A 4 -21.34 -38.49 -21.60
C MET A 4 -19.85 -38.13 -21.49
N ILE A 5 -19.61 -36.88 -21.04
CA ILE A 5 -18.35 -36.28 -20.55
C ILE A 5 -17.39 -35.87 -21.71
N LEU A 6 -16.82 -34.66 -21.85
CA LEU A 6 -16.32 -33.67 -20.90
C LEU A 6 -16.44 -32.22 -21.43
N THR A 7 -16.93 -31.38 -20.53
CA THR A 7 -16.67 -29.94 -20.36
C THR A 7 -15.23 -29.51 -20.70
N LEU A 8 -15.09 -28.63 -21.69
CA LEU A 8 -13.86 -27.85 -21.92
C LEU A 8 -13.99 -26.50 -21.19
N VAL A 9 -13.83 -26.53 -19.86
CA VAL A 9 -13.64 -25.32 -19.05
C VAL A 9 -12.14 -25.00 -19.07
N MET A 10 -11.69 -24.32 -20.11
CA MET A 10 -10.42 -23.58 -20.12
C MET A 10 -10.73 -22.13 -19.76
N LEU A 11 -11.20 -21.89 -18.53
CA LEU A 11 -11.11 -20.56 -17.95
C LEU A 11 -9.65 -20.34 -17.55
N SER A 12 -8.97 -19.61 -18.43
CA SER A 12 -7.77 -18.83 -18.17
C SER A 12 -7.82 -18.14 -16.81
N VAL A 13 -7.22 -18.76 -15.79
CA VAL A 13 -6.86 -18.03 -14.57
C VAL A 13 -5.59 -17.27 -14.90
N GLY A 14 -5.79 -16.00 -15.26
CA GLY A 14 -4.74 -15.04 -15.53
C GLY A 14 -3.76 -14.93 -14.37
N ALA A 15 -2.51 -14.67 -14.73
CA ALA A 15 -1.37 -14.58 -13.84
C ALA A 15 -1.60 -13.62 -12.66
N CYS A 16 -1.78 -14.16 -11.46
CA CYS A 16 -1.48 -13.46 -10.22
C CYS A 16 0.02 -13.59 -9.91
N SER A 17 0.86 -13.00 -10.76
CA SER A 17 2.26 -12.69 -10.43
C SER A 17 2.52 -11.24 -10.76
N GLY A 18 1.77 -10.36 -10.09
CA GLY A 18 2.12 -8.95 -10.03
C GLY A 18 3.31 -8.79 -9.10
N THR A 19 4.52 -8.81 -9.64
CA THR A 19 5.64 -8.16 -8.95
C THR A 19 5.26 -6.71 -8.73
N ILE A 20 5.37 -6.19 -7.51
CA ILE A 20 5.18 -4.75 -7.26
C ILE A 20 6.18 -4.00 -8.13
N ASP A 21 5.67 -3.08 -8.97
CA ASP A 21 6.49 -2.21 -9.79
C ASP A 21 7.55 -1.51 -8.93
N ARG A 22 8.77 -1.36 -9.48
CA ARG A 22 9.87 -0.73 -8.75
C ARG A 22 9.49 0.66 -8.24
N ASP A 23 8.74 1.40 -9.05
CA ASP A 23 8.32 2.77 -8.80
C ASP A 23 6.92 2.83 -8.13
N HIS A 24 6.35 1.69 -7.74
CA HIS A 24 5.06 1.63 -7.07
C HIS A 24 5.11 2.35 -5.71
N MET A 25 4.27 3.36 -5.56
CA MET A 25 3.99 4.02 -4.30
C MET A 25 2.49 4.20 -4.20
N GLY A 26 1.88 3.50 -3.26
CA GLY A 26 0.47 3.60 -2.94
C GLY A 26 0.32 4.17 -1.54
N MET A 27 -0.39 5.29 -1.42
CA MET A 27 -0.71 5.91 -0.15
C MET A 27 -2.21 6.20 -0.07
N ASN A 28 -2.82 5.80 1.04
CA ASN A 28 -4.20 6.12 1.36
C ASN A 28 -4.25 6.87 2.70
N MET A 29 -5.08 7.90 2.77
CA MET A 29 -5.26 8.71 3.96
C MET A 29 -6.72 8.61 4.41
N SER A 30 -6.91 8.25 5.67
CA SER A 30 -8.22 8.09 6.31
C SER A 30 -8.32 8.99 7.54
N ARG A 31 -9.49 9.60 7.75
CA ARG A 31 -9.75 10.43 8.94
C ARG A 31 -10.07 9.54 10.14
N GLN A 32 -9.43 9.80 11.28
CA GLN A 32 -9.66 9.09 12.55
C GLN A 32 -9.90 10.11 13.67
N GLY A 33 -11.15 10.55 13.82
CA GLY A 33 -11.51 11.62 14.74
C GLY A 33 -10.82 12.93 14.38
N GLU A 34 -10.03 13.48 15.30
CA GLU A 34 -9.21 14.68 15.10
C GLU A 34 -7.85 14.39 14.43
N ASN A 35 -7.52 13.11 14.23
CA ASN A 35 -6.28 12.67 13.61
C ASN A 35 -6.54 12.17 12.18
N TYR A 36 -5.47 11.91 11.44
CA TYR A 36 -5.51 11.12 10.21
C TYR A 36 -4.55 9.94 10.31
N ALA A 37 -4.95 8.82 9.72
CA ALA A 37 -4.10 7.66 9.54
C ALA A 37 -3.77 7.53 8.06
N ILE A 38 -2.48 7.41 7.77
CA ILE A 38 -1.94 7.15 6.45
C ILE A 38 -1.51 5.68 6.43
N SER A 39 -1.87 4.94 5.40
CA SER A 39 -1.38 3.59 5.17
C SER A 39 -1.07 3.37 3.71
N GLY A 40 -0.13 2.49 3.44
CA GLY A 40 0.32 2.31 2.07
C GLY A 40 1.33 1.21 1.89
N ARG A 41 1.79 1.09 0.64
CA ARG A 41 2.86 0.18 0.23
C ARG A 41 3.78 0.89 -0.74
N TYR A 42 5.07 0.60 -0.67
CA TYR A 42 6.06 1.08 -1.60
C TYR A 42 6.97 -0.04 -2.11
N GLY A 43 7.38 0.08 -3.37
CA GLY A 43 8.27 -0.83 -4.06
C GLY A 43 9.75 -0.59 -3.72
N PRO A 44 10.66 -1.45 -4.20
CA PRO A 44 12.09 -1.39 -3.90
C PRO A 44 12.82 -0.14 -4.45
N GLY A 45 12.18 0.68 -5.30
CA GLY A 45 12.73 1.95 -5.77
C GLY A 45 12.59 3.11 -4.79
N TRP A 46 11.85 2.92 -3.69
CA TRP A 46 11.55 3.96 -2.70
C TRP A 46 12.24 3.67 -1.37
N SER A 47 12.81 4.71 -0.73
CA SER A 47 13.36 4.60 0.62
C SER A 47 12.32 4.97 1.69
N GLU A 48 12.53 4.50 2.92
CA GLU A 48 11.67 4.90 4.05
C GLU A 48 11.65 6.43 4.25
N SER A 49 12.79 7.09 4.07
CA SER A 49 12.91 8.56 4.17
C SER A 49 12.06 9.29 3.13
N ASP A 50 12.00 8.78 1.89
CA ASP A 50 11.16 9.37 0.85
C ASP A 50 9.68 9.26 1.24
N ILE A 51 9.26 8.05 1.64
CA ILE A 51 7.88 7.77 2.02
C ILE A 51 7.47 8.53 3.27
N ARG A 52 8.39 8.72 4.22
CA ARG A 52 8.17 9.55 5.40
C ARG A 52 7.99 11.03 5.02
N SER A 53 8.80 11.52 4.09
CA SER A 53 8.70 12.90 3.59
C SER A 53 7.36 13.14 2.86
N GLU A 54 6.91 12.18 2.07
CA GLU A 54 5.59 12.19 1.42
C GLU A 54 4.45 12.13 2.45
N ALA A 55 4.55 11.26 3.45
CA ALA A 55 3.56 11.19 4.54
C ALA A 55 3.51 12.50 5.33
N GLU A 56 4.65 13.15 5.56
CA GLU A 56 4.72 14.45 6.21
C GLU A 56 4.11 15.56 5.35
N ALA A 57 4.36 15.57 4.03
CA ALA A 57 3.70 16.48 3.10
C ALA A 57 2.17 16.30 3.13
N ALA A 58 1.69 15.06 3.12
CA ALA A 58 0.26 14.74 3.22
C ALA A 58 -0.35 15.22 4.55
N CYS A 59 0.34 15.03 5.68
CA CYS A 59 -0.10 15.59 6.96
C CYS A 59 -0.14 17.13 6.93
N ARG A 60 0.89 17.77 6.36
CA ARG A 60 0.98 19.24 6.26
C ARG A 60 -0.12 19.83 5.39
N ALA A 61 -0.51 19.14 4.31
CA ALA A 61 -1.65 19.53 3.47
C ALA A 61 -2.99 19.57 4.24
N ARG A 62 -3.06 18.92 5.41
CA ARG A 62 -4.21 18.95 6.33
C ARG A 62 -3.97 19.82 7.56
N SER A 63 -2.95 20.68 7.54
CA SER A 63 -2.53 21.51 8.68
C SER A 63 -2.15 20.69 9.93
N MET A 64 -1.66 19.47 9.74
CA MET A 64 -1.23 18.56 10.80
C MET A 64 0.28 18.31 10.76
N ARG A 65 0.82 17.65 11.79
CA ARG A 65 2.19 17.11 11.79
C ARG A 65 2.16 15.59 11.72
N LEU A 66 3.19 15.00 11.12
CA LEU A 66 3.44 13.57 11.24
C LEU A 66 3.84 13.26 12.70
N SER A 67 3.05 12.45 13.39
CA SER A 67 3.28 12.08 14.80
C SER A 67 3.86 10.68 14.97
N ARG A 68 3.59 9.76 14.03
CA ARG A 68 4.15 8.41 14.02
C ARG A 68 4.33 7.92 12.59
N PHE A 69 5.39 7.16 12.35
CA PHE A 69 5.65 6.46 11.10
C PHE A 69 6.22 5.08 11.43
N GLU A 70 5.72 4.05 10.76
CA GLU A 70 6.13 2.66 10.94
C GLU A 70 6.20 1.97 9.59
N GLY A 71 7.39 1.48 9.24
CA GLY A 71 7.61 0.54 8.15
C GLY A 71 7.44 -0.90 8.63
N GLN A 72 6.85 -1.74 7.80
CA GLN A 72 6.82 -3.19 7.99
C GLN A 72 7.94 -3.85 7.19
N PRO A 73 8.32 -5.11 7.48
CA PRO A 73 9.31 -5.82 6.68
C PRO A 73 8.90 -5.92 5.20
N TYR A 74 9.90 -5.80 4.31
CA TYR A 74 9.70 -5.93 2.88
C TYR A 74 9.15 -7.30 2.49
N SER A 75 8.14 -7.32 1.62
CA SER A 75 7.60 -8.53 1.00
C SER A 75 7.90 -8.52 -0.50
N LYS A 76 8.59 -9.54 -1.01
CA LYS A 76 8.87 -9.67 -2.46
C LYS A 76 7.61 -9.63 -3.33
N ALA A 77 6.47 -10.10 -2.83
CA ALA A 77 5.20 -10.11 -3.56
C ALA A 77 4.39 -8.81 -3.39
N ARG A 78 4.61 -8.05 -2.31
CA ARG A 78 3.70 -6.96 -1.89
C ARG A 78 4.42 -5.66 -1.49
N GLY A 79 5.71 -5.54 -1.78
CA GLY A 79 6.54 -4.40 -1.39
C GLY A 79 6.66 -4.24 0.14
N THR A 80 7.10 -3.06 0.55
CA THR A 80 7.14 -2.65 1.96
C THR A 80 5.84 -1.97 2.34
N GLN A 81 5.14 -2.48 3.35
CA GLN A 81 3.96 -1.80 3.89
C GLN A 81 4.40 -0.72 4.89
N PHE A 82 3.64 0.36 4.98
CA PHE A 82 3.83 1.36 6.02
C PHE A 82 2.50 1.86 6.59
N SER A 83 2.58 2.39 7.80
CA SER A 83 1.53 3.14 8.46
C SER A 83 2.11 4.39 9.10
N ALA A 84 1.36 5.48 9.01
CA ALA A 84 1.70 6.77 9.58
C ALA A 84 0.48 7.41 10.23
N LYS A 85 0.71 8.28 11.22
CA LYS A 85 -0.34 9.03 11.89
C LYS A 85 -0.04 10.52 11.79
N CYS A 86 -1.03 11.30 11.39
CA CYS A 86 -1.03 12.75 11.46
C CYS A 86 -1.83 13.20 12.67
N SER A 87 -1.29 14.14 13.42
CA SER A 87 -1.96 14.72 14.58
C SER A 87 -1.90 16.25 14.54
N PRO A 88 -2.87 16.96 15.16
CA PRO A 88 -2.83 18.41 15.29
C PRO A 88 -1.51 18.89 15.90
N LYS A 89 -1.05 20.07 15.50
CA LYS A 89 0.03 20.75 16.20
C LYS A 89 -0.53 21.32 17.50
N HIS A 90 -0.45 20.53 18.58
CA HIS A 90 -0.56 21.06 19.94
C HIS A 90 0.61 22.00 20.24
#